data_AF-A0A8T3UWN6-F1
#
_entry.id   AF-A0A8T3UWN6-F1
#
_cell.length_a   1.000
_cell.length_b   1.000
_cell.length_c   1.000
_cell.angle_alpha   90.00
_cell.angle_beta   90.00
_cell.angle_gamma   90.00
#
_symmetry.space_group_name_H-M   'P 1'
#
loop_
_entity.id
_entity.type
_entity.pdbx_description
1 polymer ?
#
loop_
_entity_poly.entity_id
_entity_poly.type
_entity_poly.pdbx_seq_one_letter_code
_entity_poly.pdbx_strand_id
1 'polypeptide(L)'
;MDLRKIGIALIFVGIVLTVVFLDNEKIFVPALTVTVLGFFVTVVGFVSEIRKQKIKNDMLDVDIGKVLQPLITKYSNLNKQYRSEFTGDEYVQKRLQLNKDLENEITEKLPYLESREIKKIVIQFSKEQDKM
;
A
#
# COMPACT_ATOMS: atom_id res chain seq x y z
N MET A 1 -2.49 -18.24 -0.46
CA MET A 1 -1.22 -18.83 -0.94
C MET A 1 -0.68 -17.92 -2.04
N ASP A 2 0.58 -17.47 -1.96
CA ASP A 2 1.15 -16.50 -2.92
C ASP A 2 1.51 -17.22 -4.22
N LEU A 3 0.77 -16.95 -5.31
CA LEU A 3 0.99 -17.57 -6.62
C LEU A 3 2.44 -17.41 -7.10
N ARG A 4 3.09 -16.30 -6.77
CA ARG A 4 4.49 -16.08 -7.14
C ARG A 4 5.42 -17.06 -6.46
N LYS A 5 5.22 -17.30 -5.16
CA LYS A 5 6.05 -18.25 -4.40
C LYS A 5 5.89 -19.68 -4.92
N ILE A 6 4.67 -20.05 -5.29
CA ILE A 6 4.39 -21.36 -5.90
C ILE A 6 5.07 -21.48 -7.27
N GLY A 7 4.94 -20.45 -8.11
CA GLY A 7 5.57 -20.43 -9.42
C GLY A 7 7.09 -20.47 -9.35
N ILE A 8 7.70 -19.74 -8.42
CA ILE A 8 9.16 -19.78 -8.16
C ILE A 8 9.59 -21.18 -7.72
N ALA A 9 8.85 -21.82 -6.80
CA ALA A 9 9.16 -23.17 -6.37
C ALA A 9 9.09 -24.19 -7.53
N LEU A 10 8.08 -24.07 -8.41
CA LEU A 10 7.96 -24.90 -9.61
C LEU A 10 9.10 -24.70 -10.60
N ILE A 11 9.56 -23.45 -10.79
CA ILE A 11 10.73 -23.15 -11.63
C ILE A 11 11.98 -23.82 -11.05
N PHE A 12 12.22 -23.71 -9.73
CA PHE A 12 13.38 -24.35 -9.10
C PHE A 12 13.37 -25.87 -9.26
N VAL A 13 12.22 -26.51 -9.00
CA VAL A 13 12.08 -27.97 -9.19
C VAL A 13 12.28 -28.36 -10.65
N GLY A 14 11.69 -27.60 -11.58
CA GLY A 14 11.83 -27.82 -13.02
C GLY A 14 13.28 -27.71 -13.50
N ILE A 15 14.02 -26.69 -13.06
CA ILE A 15 15.44 -26.50 -13.40
C ILE A 15 16.29 -27.65 -12.84
N VAL A 16 16.10 -28.02 -11.58
CA VAL A 16 16.85 -29.13 -10.96
C VAL A 16 16.61 -30.44 -11.72
N LEU A 17 15.36 -30.75 -12.04
CA LEU A 17 15.03 -31.95 -12.82
C LEU A 17 15.63 -31.89 -14.24
N THR A 18 15.66 -30.72 -14.87
CA THR A 18 16.25 -30.54 -16.20
C THR A 18 17.76 -30.77 -16.19
N VAL A 19 18.47 -30.31 -15.15
CA VAL A 19 19.92 -30.50 -15.01
C VAL A 19 20.28 -31.94 -14.64
N VAL A 20 19.52 -32.58 -13.74
CA VAL A 20 19.79 -33.95 -13.27
C VAL A 20 19.51 -34.99 -14.35
N PHE A 21 18.51 -34.76 -15.20
CA PHE A 21 18.06 -35.71 -16.23
C PHE A 21 18.39 -35.25 -17.66
N LEU A 22 19.50 -34.54 -17.84
CA LEU A 22 19.89 -33.94 -19.12
C LEU A 22 20.05 -35.00 -20.23
N ASP A 23 20.54 -36.20 -19.89
CA ASP A 23 20.73 -37.31 -20.82
C ASP A 23 19.48 -38.18 -21.03
N ASN A 24 18.35 -37.87 -20.37
CA ASN A 24 17.10 -38.62 -20.49
C ASN A 24 15.98 -37.76 -21.08
N GLU A 25 15.88 -37.78 -22.41
CA GLU A 25 14.90 -36.99 -23.18
C GLU A 25 13.44 -37.17 -22.70
N LYS A 26 13.08 -38.36 -22.21
CA LYS A 26 11.72 -38.64 -21.72
C LYS A 26 11.36 -37.86 -20.45
N ILE A 27 12.36 -37.49 -19.64
CA ILE A 27 12.18 -36.72 -18.40
C ILE A 27 12.51 -35.24 -18.64
N PHE A 28 13.44 -34.95 -19.56
CA PHE A 28 13.81 -33.61 -19.96
C PHE A 28 12.61 -32.79 -20.46
N VAL A 29 11.82 -33.33 -21.40
CA VAL A 29 10.66 -32.61 -21.98
C VAL A 29 9.59 -32.28 -20.91
N PRO A 30 9.18 -33.22 -20.05
CA PRO A 30 8.32 -32.91 -18.90
C PRO A 30 8.91 -31.88 -17.93
N ALA A 31 10.20 -31.98 -17.59
CA ALA A 31 10.85 -31.05 -16.66
C ALA A 31 10.89 -29.61 -17.21
N LEU A 32 11.14 -29.47 -18.51
CA LEU A 32 11.11 -28.19 -19.19
C LEU A 32 9.68 -27.62 -19.23
N THR A 33 8.68 -28.46 -19.48
CA THR A 33 7.26 -28.09 -19.42
C THR A 33 6.84 -27.59 -18.03
N VAL A 34 7.27 -28.27 -16.96
CA VAL A 34 7.04 -27.83 -15.57
C VAL A 34 7.68 -26.47 -15.31
N THR A 35 8.90 -26.26 -15.82
CA THR A 35 9.60 -24.97 -15.71
C THR A 35 8.82 -23.84 -16.40
N VAL A 36 8.34 -24.06 -17.62
CA VAL A 36 7.54 -23.07 -18.36
C VAL A 36 6.22 -22.77 -17.65
N LEU A 37 5.54 -23.80 -17.12
CA LEU A 37 4.32 -23.61 -16.32
C LEU A 37 4.59 -22.82 -15.04
N GLY A 38 5.70 -23.09 -14.35
CA GLY A 38 6.13 -22.32 -13.19
C GLY A 38 6.36 -20.84 -13.52
N PHE A 39 6.95 -20.55 -14.68
CA PHE A 39 7.11 -19.18 -15.18
C PHE A 39 5.76 -18.51 -15.43
N PHE A 40 4.83 -19.20 -16.12
CA PHE A 40 3.49 -18.67 -16.38
C PHE A 40 2.72 -18.36 -15.08
N VAL A 41 2.73 -19.27 -14.11
CA VAL A 41 2.10 -19.06 -12.79
C VAL A 41 2.70 -17.85 -12.07
N THR A 42 4.03 -17.69 -12.14
CA THR A 42 4.73 -16.55 -11.54
C THR A 42 4.27 -15.23 -12.16
N VAL A 43 4.24 -15.16 -13.50
CA VAL A 43 3.78 -13.97 -14.25
C VAL A 43 2.33 -13.62 -13.91
N VAL A 44 1.43 -14.61 -13.91
CA VAL A 44 0.03 -14.41 -13.52
C VAL A 44 -0.08 -13.89 -12.08
N GLY A 45 0.75 -14.42 -11.17
CA GLY A 45 0.85 -13.94 -9.79
C GLY A 45 1.22 -12.46 -9.70
N PHE A 46 2.23 -12.02 -10.45
CA PHE A 46 2.63 -10.61 -10.53
C PHE A 46 1.54 -9.72 -11.13
N VAL A 47 0.93 -10.12 -12.25
CA VAL A 47 -0.14 -9.35 -12.91
C VAL A 47 -1.34 -9.16 -11.98
N SER A 48 -1.71 -10.21 -11.24
CA SER A 48 -2.81 -10.16 -10.27
C SER A 48 -2.54 -9.14 -9.16
N GLU A 49 -1.32 -9.11 -8.64
CA GLU A 49 -0.94 -8.16 -7.59
C GLU A 49 -0.90 -6.72 -8.10
N ILE A 50 -0.32 -6.48 -9.29
CA ILE A 50 -0.34 -5.16 -9.94
C ILE A 50 -1.78 -4.68 -10.14
N ARG A 51 -2.69 -5.56 -10.57
CA ARG A 51 -4.10 -5.21 -10.75
C ARG A 51 -4.78 -4.84 -9.44
N LYS A 52 -4.49 -5.56 -8.35
CA LYS A 52 -5.00 -5.22 -7.01
C LYS A 52 -4.49 -3.87 -6.53
N GLN A 53 -3.20 -3.60 -6.73
CA GLN A 53 -2.59 -2.31 -6.39
C GLN A 53 -3.21 -1.17 -7.22
N LYS A 54 -3.44 -1.41 -8.52
CA LYS A 54 -4.11 -0.44 -9.39
C LYS A 54 -5.51 -0.09 -8.89
N ILE A 55 -6.31 -1.10 -8.51
CA ILE A 55 -7.65 -0.84 -7.94
C ILE A 55 -7.57 -0.02 -6.65
N LYS A 56 -6.65 -0.35 -5.73
CA LYS A 56 -6.44 0.44 -4.51
C LYS A 56 -6.08 1.89 -4.85
N ASN A 57 -5.23 2.10 -5.85
CA ASN A 57 -4.79 3.44 -6.26
C ASN A 57 -5.91 4.23 -6.93
N ASP A 58 -6.70 3.60 -7.82
CA ASP A 58 -7.84 4.22 -8.47
C ASP A 58 -8.92 4.63 -7.43
N MET A 59 -9.14 3.81 -6.39
CA MET A 59 -10.01 4.16 -5.27
C MET A 59 -9.44 5.33 -4.45
N LEU A 60 -8.14 5.32 -4.17
CA LEU A 60 -7.47 6.39 -3.44
C LEU A 60 -7.56 7.74 -4.18
N ASP A 61 -7.37 7.77 -5.50
CA ASP A 61 -7.48 9.00 -6.30
C ASP A 61 -8.88 9.62 -6.18
N VAL A 62 -9.93 8.80 -6.18
CA VAL A 62 -11.32 9.26 -5.97
C VAL A 62 -11.53 9.76 -4.55
N ASP A 63 -11.01 9.04 -3.57
CA ASP A 63 -11.16 9.35 -2.14
C ASP A 63 -10.34 10.57 -1.70
N ILE A 64 -9.22 10.87 -2.37
CA ILE A 64 -8.47 12.12 -2.15
C ILE A 64 -9.39 13.32 -2.36
N GLY A 65 -10.12 13.36 -3.47
CA GLY A 65 -11.02 14.47 -3.77
C GLY A 65 -12.26 14.49 -2.87
N LYS A 66 -12.83 13.33 -2.56
CA LYS A 66 -14.13 13.24 -1.85
C LYS A 66 -14.02 13.25 -0.33
N VAL A 67 -12.95 12.70 0.22
CA VAL A 67 -12.78 12.46 1.65
C VAL A 67 -11.60 13.25 2.18
N LEU A 68 -10.42 13.07 1.59
CA LEU A 68 -9.19 13.62 2.16
C LEU A 68 -9.14 15.14 2.06
N GLN A 69 -9.42 15.73 0.91
CA GLN A 69 -9.36 17.18 0.71
C GLN A 69 -10.38 17.95 1.58
N PRO A 70 -11.64 17.49 1.74
CA PRO A 70 -12.57 18.08 2.71
C PRO A 70 -12.09 17.96 4.16
N LEU A 71 -11.54 16.81 4.56
CA LEU A 71 -10.98 16.62 5.90
C LEU A 71 -9.82 17.59 6.14
N ILE A 72 -8.84 17.64 5.24
CA ILE A 72 -7.70 18.55 5.33
C ILE A 72 -8.17 20.01 5.43
N THR A 73 -9.19 20.40 4.68
CA THR A 73 -9.77 21.75 4.76
C THR A 73 -10.43 22.01 6.11
N LYS A 74 -11.26 21.08 6.61
CA LYS A 74 -11.91 21.15 7.93
C LYS A 74 -10.88 21.33 9.04
N TYR A 75 -9.86 20.47 9.06
CA TYR A 75 -8.82 20.47 10.09
C TYR A 75 -7.85 21.65 9.96
N SER A 76 -7.59 22.14 8.73
CA SER A 76 -6.83 23.39 8.51
C SER A 76 -7.56 24.60 9.09
N ASN A 77 -8.87 24.71 8.85
CA ASN A 77 -9.69 25.78 9.41
C ASN A 77 -9.76 25.71 10.94
N LEU A 78 -9.89 24.50 11.50
CA LEU A 78 -9.86 24.28 12.94
C LEU A 78 -8.50 24.69 13.54
N ASN A 79 -7.39 24.37 12.88
CA ASN A 79 -6.06 24.81 13.34
C ASN A 79 -5.92 26.33 13.33
N LYS A 80 -6.50 27.03 12.34
CA LYS A 80 -6.53 28.51 12.31
C LYS A 80 -7.34 29.09 13.48
N GLN A 81 -8.47 28.48 13.82
CA GLN A 81 -9.25 28.86 14.99
C GLN A 81 -8.43 28.65 16.26
N TYR A 82 -7.81 27.48 16.43
CA TYR A 82 -6.99 27.20 17.60
C TYR A 82 -5.80 28.15 17.75
N ARG A 83 -5.16 28.54 16.64
CA ARG A 83 -4.08 29.52 16.65
C ARG A 83 -4.54 30.93 17.05
N SER A 84 -5.83 31.22 16.86
CA SER A 84 -6.43 32.51 17.23
C SER A 84 -6.94 32.52 18.68
N GLU A 85 -7.35 31.37 19.21
CA GLU A 85 -7.96 31.22 20.53
C GLU A 85 -6.97 30.82 21.63
N PHE A 86 -5.89 30.10 21.28
CA PHE A 86 -4.94 29.55 22.23
C PHE A 86 -3.51 30.03 21.93
N THR A 87 -2.69 30.14 22.98
CA THR A 87 -1.27 30.52 22.86
C THR A 87 -0.38 29.58 23.67
N GLY A 88 0.88 29.42 23.24
CA GLY A 88 1.86 28.61 23.97
C GLY A 88 1.50 27.12 24.06
N ASP A 89 1.62 26.55 25.26
CA ASP A 89 1.47 25.11 25.48
C ASP A 89 0.04 24.60 25.22
N GLU A 90 -0.98 25.42 25.44
CA GLU A 90 -2.37 25.05 25.16
C GLU A 90 -2.61 24.84 23.66
N TYR A 91 -2.01 25.69 22.82
CA TYR A 91 -2.05 25.52 21.37
C TYR A 91 -1.35 24.22 20.93
N VAL A 92 -0.21 23.89 21.55
CA VAL A 92 0.52 22.65 21.26
C VAL A 92 -0.32 21.41 21.60
N GLN A 93 -0.99 21.41 22.76
CA GLN A 93 -1.89 20.31 23.14
C GLN A 93 -3.08 20.18 22.18
N LYS A 94 -3.71 21.30 21.81
CA LYS A 94 -4.81 21.32 20.83
C LYS A 94 -4.38 20.81 19.46
N ARG A 95 -3.16 21.14 19.03
CA ARG A 95 -2.60 20.65 17.77
C ARG A 95 -2.32 19.14 17.80
N LEU A 96 -1.83 18.62 18.93
CA LEU A 96 -1.64 17.17 19.11
C LEU A 96 -2.98 16.42 19.07
N GLN A 97 -4.01 16.98 19.71
CA GLN A 97 -5.36 16.43 19.66
C GLN A 97 -5.92 16.46 18.24
N LEU A 98 -5.76 17.58 17.53
CA LEU A 98 -6.17 17.75 16.14
C LEU A 98 -5.57 16.67 15.22
N ASN A 99 -4.27 16.40 15.36
CA ASN A 99 -3.59 15.37 14.58
C ASN A 99 -4.13 13.96 14.88
N LYS A 100 -4.43 13.65 16.15
CA LYS A 100 -5.06 12.37 16.54
C LYS A 100 -6.47 12.23 15.97
N ASP A 101 -7.26 13.30 16.04
CA ASP A 101 -8.62 13.30 15.53
C ASP A 101 -8.64 13.12 14.00
N LEU A 102 -7.72 13.78 13.29
CA LEU A 102 -7.53 13.58 11.85
C LEU A 102 -7.11 12.14 11.53
N GLU A 103 -6.19 11.55 12.29
CA GLU A 103 -5.78 10.14 12.12
C GLU A 103 -6.98 9.19 12.30
N ASN A 104 -7.82 9.43 13.31
CA ASN A 104 -9.02 8.63 13.58
C ASN A 104 -10.07 8.77 12.47
N GLU A 105 -10.40 10.00 12.04
CA GLU A 105 -11.38 10.23 10.96
C GLU A 105 -10.90 9.65 9.62
N ILE A 106 -9.60 9.71 9.30
CA ILE A 106 -9.05 9.07 8.10
C ILE A 106 -9.17 7.54 8.22
N THR A 107 -8.87 6.98 9.40
CA THR A 107 -8.96 5.53 9.63
C THR A 107 -10.39 5.02 9.47
N GLU A 108 -11.38 5.77 9.96
CA GLU A 108 -12.79 5.43 9.84
C GLU A 108 -13.29 5.51 8.39
N LYS A 109 -12.91 6.57 7.67
CA LYS A 109 -13.41 6.80 6.30
C LYS A 109 -12.64 6.03 5.23
N LEU A 110 -11.37 5.71 5.46
CA LEU A 110 -10.49 5.01 4.52
C LEU A 110 -9.90 3.74 5.18
N PRO A 111 -10.73 2.74 5.51
CA PRO A 111 -10.32 1.55 6.26
C PRO A 111 -9.35 0.64 5.50
N TYR A 112 -9.18 0.84 4.20
CA TYR A 112 -8.24 0.11 3.36
C TYR A 112 -6.82 0.68 3.39
N LEU A 113 -6.61 1.86 4.00
CA LEU A 113 -5.29 2.43 4.21
C LEU A 113 -4.60 1.80 5.42
N GLU A 114 -3.30 1.56 5.30
CA GLU A 114 -2.50 1.11 6.41
C GLU A 114 -2.23 2.28 7.38
N SER A 115 -2.12 1.99 8.69
CA SER A 115 -1.79 3.02 9.70
C SER A 115 -0.54 3.82 9.34
N ARG A 116 0.45 3.20 8.69
CA ARG A 116 1.67 3.89 8.24
C ARG A 116 1.39 4.90 7.12
N GLU A 117 0.47 4.60 6.21
CA GLU A 117 0.04 5.51 5.14
C GLU A 117 -0.69 6.71 5.74
N ILE A 118 -1.63 6.47 6.67
CA ILE A 118 -2.39 7.51 7.37
C ILE A 118 -1.45 8.44 8.14
N LYS A 119 -0.49 7.90 8.90
CA LYS A 119 0.49 8.70 9.65
C LYS A 119 1.31 9.61 8.75
N LYS A 120 1.69 9.17 7.54
CA LYS A 120 2.41 10.03 6.58
C LYS A 120 1.56 11.22 6.16
N ILE A 121 0.26 11.00 5.91
CA ILE A 121 -0.68 12.07 5.55
C ILE A 121 -0.77 13.11 6.68
N VAL A 122 -0.97 12.67 7.92
CA VAL A 122 -1.08 13.58 9.08
C VAL A 122 0.22 14.33 9.33
N ILE A 123 1.38 13.68 9.21
CA ILE A 123 2.69 14.34 9.32
C ILE A 123 2.86 15.40 8.23
N GLN A 124 2.50 15.08 6.98
CA GLN A 124 2.60 16.03 5.88
C GLN A 124 1.66 17.22 6.09
N PHE A 125 0.42 16.97 6.50
CA PHE A 125 -0.54 18.00 6.89
C PHE A 125 0.04 18.92 7.97
N SER A 126 0.56 18.35 9.07
CA SER A 126 1.15 19.15 10.16
C SER A 126 2.32 20.01 9.68
N LYS A 127 3.18 19.48 8.81
CA LYS A 127 4.30 20.23 8.22
C LYS A 127 3.83 21.37 7.30
N GLU A 128 2.73 21.18 6.57
CA GLU A 128 2.14 22.23 5.74
C GLU A 128 1.51 23.32 6.59
N GLN A 129 0.88 22.97 7.71
CA GLN A 129 0.35 23.93 8.69
C GLN A 129 1.45 24.76 9.35
N ASP A 130 2.65 24.21 9.54
CA ASP A 130 3.82 24.95 10.06
C ASP A 130 4.36 26.01 9.09
N LYS A 131 4.07 25.88 7.79
CA LYS A 131 4.50 26.83 6.76
C LYS A 131 3.53 28.00 6.57
N MET A 132 2.30 27.87 7.09
CA MET A 132 1.23 28.87 6.99
C MET A 132 1.20 29.79 8.21
#